data_AF-A0A317JEF0-F1
#
_entry.id   AF-A0A317JEF0-F1
#
_cell.length_a   1.000
_cell.length_b   1.000
_cell.length_c   1.000
_cell.angle_alpha   90.00
_cell.angle_beta   90.00
_cell.angle_gamma   90.00
#
_symmetry.space_group_name_H-M   'P 1'
#
loop_
_entity.id
_entity.type
_entity.pdbx_description
1 polymer ?
#
loop_
_entity_poly.entity_id
_entity_poly.type
_entity_poly.pdbx_seq_one_letter_code
_entity_poly.pdbx_strand_id
1 'polypeptide(L)'
;MPPSSAGLIYGPETHHLDHLAPLCAILEIPLIVTEELLLTQVQEAYPFVDVLYLDCLELPFFLIKNYRFVFSCFSRIVLNELFFLAELLTKKKIHTIWCPHGNSDKGNMKPYAEALCQETLLLVYGQQMIDFFHRHKLIKSYVTTGNFRYQFYMQHKVWYDAYLAKKIPLERKKTILYAPTWQDYEKSSSFFSAIDFLIEQKPAKYTLLIKLHPNLRLQNLFLIEELEERCKTLPNVHFISDPIPIYPLLNHCDLYIGDRSSIGYDFLHVNRPMFFLNQNDLEEPLSTYLFRCGLAISPQHYSNIYSLIDQMQQQELSPIREKVYQYAFAPCSLKVLKKTIFYALDEYNE
;
A
#
# COMPACT_ATOMS: atom_id res chain seq x y z
N MET A 1 14.47 -19.71 18.43
CA MET A 1 14.55 -18.23 18.55
C MET A 1 14.25 -17.66 17.18
N PRO A 2 13.68 -16.45 17.05
CA PRO A 2 13.51 -15.84 15.73
C PRO A 2 14.88 -15.77 15.02
N PRO A 3 14.96 -16.04 13.71
CA PRO A 3 16.16 -15.76 12.93
C PRO A 3 16.54 -14.30 13.15
N SER A 4 17.83 -13.98 13.24
CA SER A 4 18.24 -12.59 13.50
C SER A 4 17.79 -11.69 12.34
N SER A 5 16.71 -10.94 12.55
CA SER A 5 16.00 -10.22 11.49
C SER A 5 15.55 -8.85 11.96
N ALA A 6 15.42 -7.91 11.03
CA ALA A 6 14.82 -6.60 11.26
C ALA A 6 14.03 -6.15 10.02
N GLY A 7 13.04 -5.27 10.21
CA GLY A 7 12.49 -4.47 9.11
C GLY A 7 13.35 -3.23 8.87
N LEU A 8 13.36 -2.72 7.64
CA LEU A 8 14.08 -1.50 7.28
C LEU A 8 13.23 -0.60 6.38
N ILE A 9 12.97 0.62 6.85
CA ILE A 9 12.56 1.76 6.03
C ILE A 9 13.76 2.71 5.95
N TYR A 10 14.36 2.78 4.76
CA TYR A 10 15.48 3.67 4.46
C TYR A 10 14.99 4.94 3.77
N GLY A 11 15.42 6.10 4.26
CA GLY A 11 15.01 7.41 3.73
C GLY A 11 13.57 7.79 4.09
N PRO A 12 12.99 8.83 3.44
CA PRO A 12 11.71 9.44 3.81
C PRO A 12 10.47 8.67 3.34
N GLU A 13 10.57 7.37 3.11
CA GLU A 13 9.49 6.56 2.52
C GLU A 13 8.37 6.19 3.50
N THR A 14 7.63 7.20 3.96
CA THR A 14 6.50 7.08 4.88
C THR A 14 5.42 6.11 4.41
N HIS A 15 5.26 5.96 3.10
CA HIS A 15 4.28 5.04 2.51
C HIS A 15 4.64 3.55 2.71
N HIS A 16 5.90 3.20 2.97
CA HIS A 16 6.30 1.83 3.32
C HIS A 16 5.88 1.43 4.75
N LEU A 17 5.55 2.42 5.59
CA LEU A 17 5.23 2.20 7.00
C LEU A 17 4.06 1.24 7.19
N ASP A 18 2.96 1.43 6.46
CA ASP A 18 1.74 0.61 6.56
C ASP A 18 1.96 -0.86 6.13
N HIS A 19 3.10 -1.17 5.51
CA HIS A 19 3.47 -2.52 5.12
C HIS A 19 4.46 -3.15 6.10
N LEU A 20 5.53 -2.44 6.44
CA LEU A 20 6.61 -2.98 7.27
C LEU A 20 6.28 -2.95 8.76
N ALA A 21 5.56 -1.95 9.27
CA ALA A 21 5.22 -1.89 10.70
C ALA A 21 4.34 -3.07 11.14
N PRO A 22 3.19 -3.37 10.48
CA PRO A 22 2.41 -4.57 10.81
C PRO A 22 3.23 -5.86 10.71
N LEU A 23 4.04 -6.00 9.66
CA LEU A 23 4.87 -7.19 9.48
C LEU A 23 5.88 -7.36 10.63
N CYS A 24 6.57 -6.28 11.03
CA CYS A 24 7.54 -6.32 12.12
C CYS A 24 6.87 -6.67 13.45
N ALA A 25 5.69 -6.11 13.74
CA ALA A 25 4.92 -6.47 14.93
C ALA A 25 4.47 -7.95 14.91
N ILE A 26 4.01 -8.46 13.76
CA ILE A 26 3.62 -9.88 13.61
C ILE A 26 4.81 -10.81 13.84
N LEU A 27 5.98 -10.44 13.30
CA LEU A 27 7.20 -11.23 13.41
C LEU A 27 7.91 -11.07 14.75
N GLU A 28 7.54 -10.07 15.56
CA GLU A 28 8.25 -9.67 16.78
C GLU A 28 9.73 -9.37 16.50
N ILE A 29 9.98 -8.56 15.47
CA ILE A 29 11.30 -8.08 15.08
C ILE A 29 11.31 -6.54 15.10
N PRO A 30 12.46 -5.89 15.34
CA PRO A 30 12.52 -4.44 15.33
C PRO A 30 12.33 -3.88 13.92
N LEU A 31 11.63 -2.76 13.82
CA LEU A 31 11.59 -1.91 12.63
C LEU A 31 12.66 -0.83 12.75
N ILE A 32 13.64 -0.85 11.86
CA ILE A 32 14.68 0.17 11.78
C ILE A 32 14.24 1.26 10.80
N VAL A 33 14.39 2.51 11.23
CA VAL A 33 14.11 3.71 10.44
C VAL A 33 15.31 4.66 10.47
N THR A 34 15.51 5.44 9.40
CA THR A 34 16.61 6.41 9.31
C THR A 34 16.18 7.87 9.43
N GLU A 35 14.86 8.13 9.45
CA GLU A 35 14.32 9.49 9.53
C GLU A 35 13.61 9.70 10.87
N GLU A 36 13.86 10.84 11.52
CA GLU A 36 13.19 11.20 12.77
C GLU A 36 11.67 11.33 12.61
N LEU A 37 11.22 11.81 11.44
CA LEU A 37 9.80 11.86 11.10
C LEU A 37 9.20 10.46 11.11
N LEU A 38 9.85 9.48 10.50
CA LEU A 38 9.40 8.09 10.49
C LEU A 38 9.35 7.51 11.91
N LEU A 39 10.36 7.78 12.74
CA LEU A 39 10.36 7.35 14.14
C LEU A 39 9.11 7.85 14.86
N THR A 40 8.82 9.14 14.75
CA THR A 40 7.64 9.77 15.36
C THR A 40 6.35 9.15 14.83
N GLN A 41 6.27 8.94 13.51
CA GLN A 41 5.12 8.34 12.84
C GLN A 41 4.88 6.89 13.26
N VAL A 42 5.93 6.07 13.43
CA VAL A 42 5.81 4.69 13.92
C VAL A 42 5.29 4.69 15.36
N GLN A 43 5.87 5.52 16.23
CA GLN A 43 5.46 5.62 17.63
C GLN A 43 4.00 6.09 17.77
N GLU A 44 3.55 6.97 16.87
CA GLU A 44 2.18 7.47 16.88
C GLU A 44 1.17 6.49 16.28
N ALA A 45 1.47 5.92 15.10
CA ALA A 45 0.54 5.12 14.30
C ALA A 45 0.62 3.60 14.54
N TYR A 46 1.73 3.11 15.10
CA TYR A 46 2.04 1.69 15.29
C TYR A 46 2.71 1.43 16.64
N PRO A 47 2.05 1.73 17.78
CA PRO A 47 2.66 1.64 19.11
C PRO A 47 3.00 0.20 19.55
N PHE A 48 2.62 -0.80 18.76
CA PHE A 48 2.91 -2.22 18.98
C PHE A 48 4.23 -2.67 18.34
N VAL A 49 4.92 -1.77 17.62
CA VAL A 49 6.16 -2.05 16.91
C VAL A 49 7.34 -1.59 17.76
N ASP A 50 8.30 -2.48 17.97
CA ASP A 50 9.61 -2.08 18.48
C ASP A 50 10.36 -1.35 17.36
N VAL A 51 10.69 -0.08 17.58
CA VAL A 51 11.29 0.79 16.56
C VAL A 51 12.65 1.27 17.01
N LEU A 52 13.62 1.17 16.11
CA LEU A 52 14.99 1.64 16.30
C LEU A 52 15.29 2.72 15.28
N TYR A 53 15.69 3.89 15.76
CA TYR A 53 16.25 4.94 14.91
C TYR A 53 17.75 4.76 14.80
N LEU A 54 18.27 4.77 13.58
CA LEU A 54 19.70 4.70 13.29
C LEU A 54 20.07 5.70 12.21
N ASP A 55 21.15 6.43 12.44
CA ASP A 55 21.73 7.31 11.43
C ASP A 55 22.19 6.51 10.20
N CYS A 56 22.07 7.13 9.02
CA CYS A 56 22.34 6.47 7.74
C CYS A 56 23.80 6.01 7.59
N LEU A 57 24.76 6.65 8.27
CA LEU A 57 26.18 6.30 8.22
C LEU A 57 26.50 5.04 9.03
N GLU A 58 25.82 4.85 10.16
CA GLU A 58 26.04 3.71 11.05
C GLU A 58 25.22 2.47 10.63
N LEU A 59 24.08 2.71 9.96
CA LEU A 59 23.09 1.72 9.61
C LEU A 59 23.68 0.45 8.94
N PRO A 60 24.53 0.53 7.89
CA PRO A 60 24.98 -0.68 7.19
C PRO A 60 25.79 -1.63 8.08
N PHE A 61 26.74 -1.08 8.85
CA PHE A 61 27.58 -1.87 9.74
C PHE A 61 26.78 -2.42 10.92
N PHE A 62 25.85 -1.62 11.46
CA PHE A 62 24.95 -2.09 12.51
C PHE A 62 24.10 -3.26 12.02
N LEU A 63 23.49 -3.15 10.84
CA LEU A 63 22.65 -4.19 10.28
C LEU A 63 23.43 -5.49 10.06
N ILE A 64 24.58 -5.44 9.40
CA ILE A 64 25.38 -6.64 9.09
C ILE A 64 25.96 -7.29 10.35
N LYS A 65 26.26 -6.50 11.39
CA LYS A 65 26.77 -7.02 12.65
C LYS A 65 25.70 -7.78 13.43
N ASN A 66 24.47 -7.25 13.46
CA ASN A 66 23.42 -7.71 14.37
C ASN A 66 22.41 -8.63 13.70
N TYR A 67 22.14 -8.47 12.40
CA TYR A 67 21.07 -9.18 11.70
C TYR A 67 21.59 -9.96 10.50
N ARG A 68 20.94 -11.08 10.22
CA ARG A 68 21.14 -11.90 9.03
C ARG A 68 20.15 -11.53 7.94
N PHE A 69 18.91 -11.22 8.30
CA PHE A 69 17.82 -10.92 7.38
C PHE A 69 17.30 -9.49 7.55
N VAL A 70 17.01 -8.81 6.45
CA VAL A 70 16.36 -7.50 6.44
C VAL A 70 15.12 -7.55 5.56
N PHE A 71 13.97 -7.25 6.14
CA PHE A 71 12.71 -7.08 5.42
C PHE A 71 12.62 -5.64 4.91
N SER A 72 12.41 -5.46 3.61
CA SER A 72 12.26 -4.13 3.01
C SER A 72 11.30 -4.12 1.83
N CYS A 73 10.68 -2.97 1.58
CA CYS A 73 9.90 -2.73 0.37
C CYS A 73 10.77 -2.34 -0.83
N PHE A 74 12.03 -1.97 -0.58
CA PHE A 74 13.04 -1.77 -1.62
C PHE A 74 13.57 -3.09 -2.15
N SER A 75 13.98 -3.09 -3.42
CA SER A 75 14.71 -4.21 -3.97
C SER A 75 16.16 -4.23 -3.50
N ARG A 76 16.78 -5.41 -3.51
CA ARG A 76 18.17 -5.63 -3.19
C ARG A 76 19.10 -4.78 -4.04
N ILE A 77 18.74 -4.55 -5.30
CA ILE A 77 19.51 -3.68 -6.20
C ILE A 77 19.64 -2.28 -5.61
N VAL A 78 18.55 -1.72 -5.09
CA VAL A 78 18.55 -0.38 -4.45
C VAL A 78 19.38 -0.41 -3.16
N LEU A 79 19.28 -1.50 -2.38
CA LEU A 79 19.99 -1.62 -1.10
C LEU A 79 21.48 -2.02 -1.25
N ASN A 80 21.93 -2.47 -2.42
CA ASN A 80 23.33 -2.84 -2.64
C ASN A 80 24.27 -1.68 -2.39
N GLU A 81 23.92 -0.46 -2.82
CA GLU A 81 24.72 0.74 -2.56
C GLU A 81 24.88 1.03 -1.07
N LEU A 82 23.84 0.72 -0.27
CA LEU A 82 23.86 0.88 1.18
C LEU A 82 24.76 -0.17 1.85
N PHE A 83 24.71 -1.42 1.41
CA PHE A 83 25.40 -2.52 2.09
C PHE A 83 26.80 -2.83 1.55
N PHE A 84 27.14 -2.39 0.34
CA PHE A 84 28.34 -2.81 -0.39
C PHE A 84 29.63 -2.69 0.44
N LEU A 85 29.91 -1.51 0.99
CA LEU A 85 31.13 -1.27 1.75
C LEU A 85 31.18 -2.11 3.03
N ALA A 86 30.05 -2.21 3.73
CA ALA A 86 29.98 -2.91 5.00
C ALA A 86 30.06 -4.43 4.81
N GLU A 87 29.47 -5.00 3.75
CA GLU A 87 29.62 -6.41 3.39
C GLU A 87 31.06 -6.74 2.99
N LEU A 88 31.70 -5.85 2.22
CA LEU A 88 33.10 -6.01 1.80
C LEU A 88 34.07 -6.03 2.99
N LEU A 89 33.92 -5.09 3.92
CA LEU A 89 34.81 -4.95 5.07
C LEU A 89 34.60 -6.03 6.13
N THR A 90 33.36 -6.45 6.36
CA THR A 90 33.04 -7.47 7.37
C THR A 90 33.12 -8.90 6.84
N LYS A 91 33.17 -9.06 5.51
CA LYS A 91 33.05 -10.36 4.81
C LYS A 91 31.78 -11.13 5.18
N LYS A 92 30.74 -10.42 5.60
CA LYS A 92 29.40 -10.97 5.89
C LYS A 92 28.42 -10.41 4.89
N LYS A 93 27.53 -11.26 4.39
CA LYS A 93 26.41 -10.83 3.56
C LYS A 93 25.14 -10.75 4.40
N ILE A 94 24.34 -9.74 4.12
CA ILE A 94 22.98 -9.63 4.64
C ILE A 94 22.02 -10.21 3.60
N HIS A 95 20.96 -10.87 4.04
CA HIS A 95 19.92 -11.38 3.18
C HIS A 95 18.75 -10.39 3.17
N THR A 96 18.26 -10.03 1.99
CA THR A 96 17.08 -9.16 1.86
C THR A 96 15.85 -9.99 1.53
N ILE A 97 14.76 -9.65 2.22
CA ILE A 97 13.44 -10.25 2.06
C ILE A 97 12.51 -9.14 1.59
N TRP A 98 11.99 -9.28 0.38
CA TRP A 98 11.15 -8.23 -0.19
C TRP A 98 9.72 -8.30 0.36
N CYS A 99 9.22 -7.17 0.85
CA CYS A 99 7.86 -6.99 1.34
C CYS A 99 7.03 -6.18 0.33
N PRO A 100 5.89 -6.71 -0.17
CA PRO A 100 5.08 -6.01 -1.15
C PRO A 100 4.38 -4.79 -0.55
N HIS A 101 4.52 -3.63 -1.20
CA HIS A 101 3.87 -2.37 -0.82
C HIS A 101 2.57 -2.10 -1.61
N GLY A 102 1.89 -3.16 -2.02
CA GLY A 102 0.58 -3.09 -2.69
C GLY A 102 0.40 -4.19 -3.74
N ASN A 103 -0.84 -4.58 -3.98
CA ASN A 103 -1.21 -5.43 -5.11
C ASN A 103 -1.68 -4.55 -6.28
N SER A 104 -1.27 -4.84 -7.51
CA SER A 104 -1.48 -3.92 -8.63
C SER A 104 -1.65 -4.64 -9.96
N ASP A 105 -2.46 -4.04 -10.83
CA ASP A 105 -2.59 -4.42 -12.25
C ASP A 105 -1.49 -3.80 -13.13
N LYS A 106 -0.67 -2.89 -12.56
CA LYS A 106 0.43 -2.21 -13.24
C LYS A 106 1.63 -3.14 -13.46
N GLY A 107 2.38 -2.88 -14.52
CA GLY A 107 3.60 -3.62 -14.85
C GLY A 107 3.39 -4.80 -15.78
N ASN A 108 2.14 -5.07 -16.18
CA ASN A 108 1.85 -6.04 -17.23
C ASN A 108 2.37 -5.56 -18.60
N MET A 109 2.37 -4.25 -18.85
CA MET A 109 2.86 -3.67 -20.11
C MET A 109 4.38 -3.43 -20.10
N LYS A 110 4.96 -3.13 -18.92
CA LYS A 110 6.40 -2.98 -18.73
C LYS A 110 6.81 -3.58 -17.40
N PRO A 111 7.58 -4.68 -17.40
CA PRO A 111 8.02 -5.28 -16.16
C PRO A 111 8.97 -4.34 -15.42
N TYR A 112 8.74 -4.24 -14.10
CA TYR A 112 9.60 -3.54 -13.14
C TYR A 112 10.12 -4.50 -12.05
N ALA A 113 9.71 -5.76 -12.10
CA ALA A 113 9.94 -6.74 -11.05
C ALA A 113 11.25 -7.53 -11.24
N GLU A 114 11.99 -7.32 -12.33
CA GLU A 114 13.32 -7.93 -12.54
C GLU A 114 14.29 -7.58 -11.42
N ALA A 115 14.14 -6.40 -10.80
CA ALA A 115 14.96 -6.00 -9.67
C ALA A 115 14.82 -6.94 -8.46
N LEU A 116 13.70 -7.68 -8.38
CA LEU A 116 13.43 -8.66 -7.31
C LEU A 116 14.17 -9.99 -7.53
N CYS A 117 14.82 -10.20 -8.68
CA CYS A 117 15.63 -11.42 -8.93
C CYS A 117 16.85 -11.53 -8.02
N GLN A 118 17.25 -10.47 -7.33
CA GLN A 118 18.37 -10.51 -6.39
C GLN A 118 17.96 -10.79 -4.94
N GLU A 119 16.65 -10.88 -4.68
CA GLU A 119 16.16 -11.17 -3.34
C GLU A 119 16.44 -12.61 -2.93
N THR A 120 16.58 -12.80 -1.61
CA THR A 120 16.66 -14.14 -1.02
C THR A 120 15.29 -14.80 -1.03
N LEU A 121 14.26 -14.06 -0.64
CA LEU A 121 12.87 -14.52 -0.55
C LEU A 121 11.92 -13.36 -0.87
N LEU A 122 10.81 -13.66 -1.56
CA LEU A 122 9.73 -12.72 -1.80
C LEU A 122 8.55 -12.98 -0.89
N LEU A 123 7.98 -11.95 -0.29
CA LEU A 123 6.64 -12.03 0.27
C LEU A 123 5.63 -11.72 -0.84
N VAL A 124 4.56 -12.51 -0.94
CA VAL A 124 3.53 -12.33 -1.97
C VAL A 124 2.13 -12.39 -1.36
N TYR A 125 1.23 -11.50 -1.76
CA TYR A 125 -0.11 -11.46 -1.18
C TYR A 125 -0.96 -12.68 -1.54
N GLY A 126 -0.91 -13.15 -2.79
CA GLY A 126 -1.76 -14.24 -3.25
C GLY A 126 -1.46 -14.67 -4.68
N GLN A 127 -2.39 -15.45 -5.25
CA GLN A 127 -2.21 -16.08 -6.56
C GLN A 127 -1.97 -15.06 -7.67
N GLN A 128 -2.59 -13.89 -7.60
CA GLN A 128 -2.38 -12.84 -8.60
C GLN A 128 -0.92 -12.41 -8.75
N MET A 129 -0.21 -12.20 -7.63
CA MET A 129 1.21 -11.85 -7.67
C MET A 129 2.07 -13.00 -8.18
N ILE A 130 1.73 -14.24 -7.79
CA ILE A 130 2.41 -15.44 -8.28
C ILE A 130 2.28 -15.55 -9.81
N ASP A 131 1.07 -15.38 -10.33
CA ASP A 131 0.79 -15.41 -11.76
C ASP A 131 1.47 -14.26 -12.50
N PHE A 132 1.58 -13.09 -11.88
CA PHE A 132 2.37 -11.97 -12.39
C PHE A 132 3.86 -12.34 -12.50
N PHE A 133 4.47 -12.89 -11.45
CA PHE A 133 5.88 -13.28 -11.48
C PHE A 133 6.17 -14.42 -12.46
N HIS A 134 5.31 -15.44 -12.52
CA HIS A 134 5.45 -16.54 -13.48
C HIS A 134 5.41 -16.05 -14.93
N ARG A 135 4.49 -15.14 -15.27
CA ARG A 135 4.40 -14.56 -16.62
C ARG A 135 5.65 -13.79 -17.03
N HIS A 136 6.26 -13.08 -16.07
CA HIS A 136 7.51 -12.36 -16.28
C HIS A 136 8.76 -13.24 -16.10
N LYS A 137 8.58 -14.57 -15.98
CA LYS A 137 9.65 -15.56 -15.80
C LYS A 137 10.54 -15.27 -14.58
N LEU A 138 9.97 -14.62 -13.57
CA LEU A 138 10.62 -14.35 -12.29
C LEU A 138 10.44 -15.56 -11.39
N ILE A 139 11.43 -16.44 -11.39
CA ILE A 139 11.44 -17.65 -10.56
C ILE A 139 12.24 -17.35 -9.30
N LYS A 140 11.54 -17.12 -8.19
CA LYS A 140 12.11 -16.91 -6.86
C LYS A 140 11.30 -17.64 -5.81
N SER A 141 11.97 -18.07 -4.75
CA SER A 141 11.28 -18.57 -3.56
C SER A 141 10.40 -17.47 -2.98
N TYR A 142 9.20 -17.85 -2.55
CA TYR A 142 8.26 -16.92 -1.97
C TYR A 142 7.49 -17.52 -0.80
N VAL A 143 6.94 -16.64 0.04
CA VAL A 143 5.95 -16.97 1.07
C VAL A 143 4.68 -16.18 0.81
N THR A 144 3.55 -16.88 0.72
CA THR A 144 2.23 -16.26 0.65
C THR A 144 1.85 -15.65 1.99
N THR A 145 1.53 -14.37 1.98
CA THR A 145 1.22 -13.59 3.19
C THR A 145 -0.27 -13.33 3.36
N GLY A 146 -1.05 -13.41 2.28
CA GLY A 146 -2.44 -12.96 2.29
C GLY A 146 -2.56 -11.50 2.69
N ASN A 147 -3.76 -11.07 3.07
CA ASN A 147 -3.95 -9.70 3.53
C ASN A 147 -3.55 -9.52 5.01
N PHE A 148 -2.26 -9.68 5.32
CA PHE A 148 -1.77 -9.61 6.70
C PHE A 148 -1.99 -8.24 7.35
N ARG A 149 -1.96 -7.15 6.55
CA ARG A 149 -2.25 -5.79 7.02
C ARG A 149 -3.68 -5.67 7.53
N TYR A 150 -4.66 -6.22 6.80
CA TYR A 150 -6.04 -6.28 7.26
C TYR A 150 -6.18 -7.10 8.54
N GLN A 151 -5.57 -8.29 8.60
CA GLN A 151 -5.61 -9.14 9.79
C GLN A 151 -5.00 -8.46 11.01
N PHE A 152 -3.88 -7.74 10.82
CA PHE A 152 -3.25 -6.95 11.88
C PHE A 152 -4.15 -5.82 12.36
N TYR A 153 -4.75 -5.07 11.44
CA TYR A 153 -5.76 -4.08 11.78
C TYR A 153 -6.90 -4.69 12.60
N MET A 154 -7.43 -5.86 12.19
CA MET A 154 -8.53 -6.52 12.91
C MET A 154 -8.13 -6.91 14.34
N GLN A 155 -6.90 -7.38 14.54
CA GLN A 155 -6.37 -7.68 15.88
C GLN A 155 -6.29 -6.43 16.78
N HIS A 156 -6.03 -5.26 16.19
CA HIS A 156 -5.84 -3.99 16.90
C HIS A 156 -6.97 -2.97 16.61
N LYS A 157 -8.15 -3.45 16.21
CA LYS A 157 -9.22 -2.62 15.63
C LYS A 157 -9.65 -1.47 16.54
N VAL A 158 -9.83 -1.74 17.84
CA VAL A 158 -10.24 -0.73 18.83
C VAL A 158 -9.27 0.45 18.86
N TRP A 159 -7.96 0.17 18.79
CA TRP A 159 -6.93 1.20 18.78
C TRP A 159 -6.95 1.98 17.47
N TYR A 160 -6.98 1.28 16.33
CA TYR A 160 -6.94 1.92 15.00
C TYR A 160 -8.17 2.77 14.70
N ASP A 161 -9.36 2.32 15.09
CA ASP A 161 -10.59 3.10 14.93
C ASP A 161 -10.54 4.38 15.79
N ALA A 162 -10.02 4.27 17.03
CA ALA A 162 -9.84 5.42 17.90
C ALA A 162 -8.76 6.39 17.39
N TYR A 163 -7.68 5.87 16.81
CA TYR A 163 -6.63 6.66 16.15
C TYR A 163 -7.21 7.44 14.97
N LEU A 164 -7.94 6.78 14.08
CA LEU A 164 -8.57 7.43 12.92
C LEU A 164 -9.54 8.52 13.36
N ALA A 165 -10.40 8.25 14.36
CA ALA A 165 -11.38 9.22 14.86
C ALA A 165 -10.74 10.50 15.42
N LYS A 166 -9.50 10.43 15.93
CA LYS A 166 -8.73 11.61 16.36
C LYS A 166 -8.12 12.39 15.20
N LYS A 167 -7.78 11.71 14.10
CA LYS A 167 -7.12 12.31 12.94
C LYS A 167 -8.10 12.92 11.95
N ILE A 168 -9.25 12.30 11.76
CA ILE A 168 -10.25 12.74 10.79
C ILE A 168 -11.62 12.79 11.49
N PRO A 169 -12.23 13.99 11.64
CA PRO A 169 -13.56 14.12 12.18
C PRO A 169 -14.59 13.66 11.13
N LEU A 170 -14.90 12.36 11.13
CA LEU A 170 -15.93 11.81 10.25
C LEU A 170 -17.32 12.03 10.86
N GLU A 171 -18.14 12.83 10.19
CA GLU A 171 -19.57 12.95 10.51
C GLU A 171 -20.35 11.70 10.05
N ARG A 172 -21.60 11.52 10.53
CA ARG A 172 -22.52 10.47 10.06
C ARG A 172 -23.07 10.76 8.64
N LYS A 173 -22.18 10.97 7.68
CA LYS A 173 -22.47 11.15 6.24
C LYS A 173 -21.93 9.96 5.46
N LYS A 174 -22.40 9.78 4.22
CA LYS A 174 -21.81 8.77 3.32
C LYS A 174 -20.39 9.22 2.97
N THR A 175 -19.39 8.36 3.21
CA THR A 175 -17.98 8.68 3.00
C THR A 175 -17.47 8.08 1.70
N ILE A 176 -16.89 8.91 0.84
CA ILE A 176 -16.26 8.53 -0.42
C ILE A 176 -14.76 8.64 -0.24
N LEU A 177 -14.03 7.57 -0.55
CA LEU A 177 -12.59 7.62 -0.74
C LEU A 177 -12.27 7.83 -2.21
N TYR A 178 -11.57 8.92 -2.53
CA TYR A 178 -10.90 9.11 -3.80
C TYR A 178 -9.40 8.82 -3.65
N ALA A 179 -8.91 7.78 -4.32
CA ALA A 179 -7.52 7.34 -4.25
C ALA A 179 -6.90 7.19 -5.65
N PRO A 180 -6.54 8.31 -6.31
CA PRO A 180 -5.93 8.28 -7.64
C PRO A 180 -4.47 7.80 -7.60
N THR A 181 -4.01 7.18 -8.69
CA THR A 181 -2.60 6.93 -8.93
C THR A 181 -1.87 8.20 -9.36
N TRP A 182 -0.56 8.07 -9.60
CA TRP A 182 0.29 9.10 -10.19
C TRP A 182 0.45 8.90 -11.70
N GLN A 183 0.95 9.93 -12.38
CA GLN A 183 1.17 9.90 -13.83
C GLN A 183 2.45 9.11 -14.15
N ASP A 184 2.33 7.80 -14.18
CA ASP A 184 3.40 6.89 -14.59
C ASP A 184 3.49 6.73 -16.10
N TYR A 185 4.43 5.89 -16.57
CA TYR A 185 4.58 5.56 -17.98
C TYR A 185 3.31 4.92 -18.59
N GLU A 186 2.42 4.36 -17.78
CA GLU A 186 1.13 3.81 -18.21
C GLU A 186 0.01 4.86 -18.25
N LYS A 187 0.32 6.14 -17.96
CA LYS A 187 -0.64 7.27 -17.93
C LYS A 187 -1.88 6.97 -17.08
N SER A 188 -1.67 6.36 -15.92
CA SER A 188 -2.75 5.76 -15.13
C SER A 188 -3.58 6.74 -14.29
N SER A 189 -3.16 7.99 -14.09
CA SER A 189 -3.84 8.91 -13.17
C SER A 189 -5.03 9.65 -13.79
N SER A 190 -6.11 9.73 -13.02
CA SER A 190 -7.29 10.58 -13.31
C SER A 190 -7.27 11.94 -12.60
N PHE A 191 -6.25 12.21 -11.77
CA PHE A 191 -6.32 13.27 -10.76
C PHE A 191 -6.68 14.65 -11.30
N PHE A 192 -5.84 15.20 -12.18
CA PHE A 192 -6.03 16.56 -12.69
C PHE A 192 -7.25 16.73 -13.60
N SER A 193 -7.80 15.64 -14.15
CA SER A 193 -9.01 15.71 -14.96
C SER A 193 -10.29 15.58 -14.14
N ALA A 194 -10.24 14.98 -12.95
CA ALA A 194 -11.42 14.66 -12.14
C ALA A 194 -11.57 15.51 -10.87
N ILE A 195 -10.47 16.02 -10.30
CA ILE A 195 -10.46 16.53 -8.93
C ILE A 195 -11.39 17.73 -8.71
N ASP A 196 -11.44 18.69 -9.64
CA ASP A 196 -12.32 19.85 -9.52
C ASP A 196 -13.79 19.44 -9.56
N PHE A 197 -14.17 18.49 -10.44
CA PHE A 197 -15.54 17.96 -10.48
C PHE A 197 -15.92 17.27 -9.18
N LEU A 198 -15.00 16.47 -8.61
CA LEU A 198 -15.22 15.78 -7.35
C LEU A 198 -15.40 16.76 -6.19
N ILE A 199 -14.65 17.86 -6.15
CA ILE A 199 -14.73 18.84 -5.06
C ILE A 199 -15.94 19.77 -5.24
N GLU A 200 -16.06 20.43 -6.39
CA GLU A 200 -17.02 21.51 -6.62
C GLU A 200 -18.46 21.01 -6.70
N GLN A 201 -18.67 19.79 -7.22
CA GLN A 201 -20.01 19.24 -7.40
C GLN A 201 -20.46 18.37 -6.21
N LYS A 202 -19.66 18.26 -5.14
CA LYS A 202 -19.91 17.35 -4.02
C LYS A 202 -21.22 17.67 -3.29
N PRO A 203 -22.22 16.77 -3.32
CA PRO A 203 -23.44 16.93 -2.54
C PRO A 203 -23.15 16.98 -1.02
N ALA A 204 -23.96 17.74 -0.27
CA ALA A 204 -23.80 17.87 1.19
C ALA A 204 -23.95 16.55 1.97
N LYS A 205 -24.62 15.54 1.38
CA LYS A 205 -24.77 14.19 1.95
C LYS A 205 -23.48 13.36 1.95
N TYR A 206 -22.46 13.82 1.22
CA TYR A 206 -21.18 13.12 1.07
C TYR A 206 -20.03 13.83 1.79
N THR A 207 -19.19 13.02 2.41
CA THR A 207 -17.82 13.37 2.82
C THR A 207 -16.86 12.80 1.79
N LEU A 208 -15.93 13.63 1.28
CA LEU A 208 -14.92 13.21 0.32
C LEU A 208 -13.55 13.18 1.00
N LEU A 209 -12.95 11.99 1.05
CA LEU A 209 -11.58 11.78 1.51
C LEU A 209 -10.68 11.60 0.28
N ILE A 210 -9.65 12.41 0.16
CA ILE A 210 -8.72 12.40 -0.98
C ILE A 210 -7.38 11.89 -0.48
N LYS A 211 -7.01 10.66 -0.85
CA LYS A 211 -5.72 10.07 -0.50
C LYS A 211 -4.84 9.98 -1.75
N LEU A 212 -3.90 10.90 -1.87
CA LEU A 212 -3.00 10.95 -3.02
C LEU A 212 -1.90 9.89 -2.93
N HIS A 213 -1.44 9.42 -4.09
CA HIS A 213 -0.23 8.64 -4.18
C HIS A 213 1.01 9.52 -3.86
N PRO A 214 2.03 9.03 -3.11
CA PRO A 214 3.23 9.80 -2.77
C PRO A 214 3.92 10.46 -3.98
N ASN A 215 4.15 9.69 -5.05
CA ASN A 215 4.74 10.22 -6.30
C ASN A 215 3.92 11.31 -6.97
N LEU A 216 2.58 11.32 -6.85
CA LEU A 216 1.75 12.37 -7.43
C LEU A 216 2.02 13.71 -6.73
N ARG A 217 2.17 13.67 -5.39
CA ARG A 217 2.56 14.84 -4.59
C ARG A 217 3.96 15.31 -4.93
N LEU A 218 4.94 14.39 -4.98
CA LEU A 218 6.33 14.74 -5.28
C LEU A 218 6.49 15.43 -6.65
N GLN A 219 5.72 14.99 -7.65
CA GLN A 219 5.77 15.55 -9.00
C GLN A 219 5.06 16.91 -9.13
N ASN A 220 4.14 17.24 -8.23
CA ASN A 220 3.23 18.39 -8.38
C ASN A 220 3.07 19.17 -7.07
N LEU A 221 4.14 19.27 -6.26
CA LEU A 221 4.09 19.73 -4.88
C LEU A 221 3.29 21.03 -4.70
N PHE A 222 3.64 22.08 -5.45
CA PHE A 222 2.98 23.39 -5.32
C PHE A 222 1.49 23.35 -5.67
N LEU A 223 1.11 22.63 -6.73
CA LEU A 223 -0.30 22.51 -7.14
C LEU A 223 -1.12 21.73 -6.11
N ILE A 224 -0.54 20.68 -5.52
CA ILE A 224 -1.19 19.91 -4.47
C ILE A 224 -1.32 20.74 -3.19
N GLU A 225 -0.30 21.50 -2.80
CA GLU A 225 -0.35 22.36 -1.61
C GLU A 225 -1.39 23.47 -1.75
N GLU A 226 -1.47 24.13 -2.92
CA GLU A 226 -2.50 25.14 -3.20
C GLU A 226 -3.91 24.54 -3.10
N LEU A 227 -4.11 23.35 -3.67
CA LEU A 227 -5.38 22.65 -3.63
C LEU A 227 -5.77 22.22 -2.21
N GLU A 228 -4.82 21.70 -1.43
CA GLU A 228 -5.00 21.33 -0.03
C GLU A 228 -5.43 22.54 0.80
N GLU A 229 -4.75 23.68 0.63
CA GLU A 229 -5.08 24.93 1.33
C GLU A 229 -6.49 25.41 0.98
N ARG A 230 -6.84 25.41 -0.32
CA ARG A 230 -8.20 25.74 -0.79
C ARG A 230 -9.25 24.85 -0.11
N CYS A 231 -8.97 23.56 0.03
CA CYS A 231 -9.91 22.59 0.58
C CYS A 231 -10.07 22.64 2.10
N LYS A 232 -9.15 23.25 2.86
CA LYS A 232 -9.28 23.40 4.32
C LYS A 232 -10.56 24.13 4.74
N THR A 233 -11.06 25.02 3.88
CA THR A 233 -12.28 25.78 4.12
C THR A 233 -13.56 25.08 3.66
N LEU A 234 -13.44 23.98 2.92
CA LEU A 234 -14.58 23.28 2.34
C LEU A 234 -15.13 22.22 3.30
N PRO A 235 -16.44 22.24 3.62
CA PRO A 235 -17.00 21.30 4.57
C PRO A 235 -17.04 19.88 3.98
N ASN A 236 -16.54 18.92 4.75
CA ASN A 236 -16.53 17.48 4.42
C ASN A 236 -15.70 17.15 3.17
N VAL A 237 -14.60 17.88 2.94
CA VAL A 237 -13.54 17.52 1.99
C VAL A 237 -12.24 17.44 2.78
N HIS A 238 -11.57 16.29 2.75
CA HIS A 238 -10.37 16.05 3.55
C HIS A 238 -9.27 15.44 2.69
N PHE A 239 -8.13 16.11 2.60
CA PHE A 239 -6.91 15.48 2.11
C PHE A 239 -6.30 14.63 3.20
N ILE A 240 -5.99 13.38 2.85
CA ILE A 240 -5.43 12.40 3.76
C ILE A 240 -3.93 12.35 3.58
N SER A 241 -3.21 12.95 4.53
CA SER A 241 -1.76 12.82 4.63
C SER A 241 -1.37 11.53 5.36
N ASP A 242 -0.22 10.96 4.99
CA ASP A 242 0.39 9.86 5.74
C ASP A 242 0.91 10.37 7.11
N PRO A 243 0.92 9.52 8.16
CA PRO A 243 0.73 8.08 8.18
C PRO A 243 -0.67 7.66 8.70
N ILE A 244 -1.71 7.66 7.86
CA ILE A 244 -2.99 7.05 8.26
C ILE A 244 -2.99 5.59 7.80
N PRO A 245 -3.05 4.62 8.74
CA PRO A 245 -3.17 3.21 8.39
C PRO A 245 -4.36 3.00 7.47
N ILE A 246 -4.18 2.23 6.39
CA ILE A 246 -5.18 2.23 5.32
C ILE A 246 -6.50 1.57 5.75
N TYR A 247 -6.43 0.43 6.45
CA TYR A 247 -7.60 -0.36 6.81
C TYR A 247 -8.65 0.32 7.69
N PRO A 248 -8.31 1.05 8.77
CA PRO A 248 -9.32 1.83 9.48
C PRO A 248 -9.98 2.84 8.53
N LEU A 249 -9.21 3.56 7.70
CA LEU A 249 -9.78 4.50 6.73
C LEU A 249 -10.79 3.82 5.78
N LEU A 250 -10.41 2.69 5.17
CA LEU A 250 -11.28 1.96 4.23
C LEU A 250 -12.57 1.47 4.89
N ASN A 251 -12.51 0.99 6.14
CA ASN A 251 -13.69 0.52 6.87
C ASN A 251 -14.72 1.61 7.15
N HIS A 252 -14.28 2.87 7.18
CA HIS A 252 -15.16 4.03 7.32
C HIS A 252 -15.68 4.58 5.99
N CYS A 253 -15.23 4.07 4.85
CA CYS A 253 -15.62 4.56 3.53
C CYS A 253 -16.76 3.73 2.91
N ASP A 254 -17.88 4.36 2.58
CA ASP A 254 -19.05 3.71 1.96
C ASP A 254 -18.84 3.40 0.47
N LEU A 255 -17.91 4.09 -0.18
CA LEU A 255 -17.66 4.00 -1.62
C LEU A 255 -16.20 4.36 -1.95
N TYR A 256 -15.67 3.71 -2.99
CA TYR A 256 -14.35 3.99 -3.54
C TYR A 256 -14.46 4.61 -4.95
N ILE A 257 -13.65 5.63 -5.20
CA ILE A 257 -13.36 6.19 -6.51
C ILE A 257 -11.85 6.10 -6.72
N GLY A 258 -11.41 5.62 -7.87
CA GLY A 258 -9.99 5.63 -8.21
C GLY A 258 -9.70 5.19 -9.62
N ASP A 259 -8.51 4.65 -9.81
CA ASP A 259 -8.00 4.13 -11.08
C ASP A 259 -7.33 2.77 -10.83
N ARG A 260 -6.05 2.58 -11.19
CA ARG A 260 -5.27 1.34 -11.00
C ARG A 260 -4.51 1.30 -9.68
N SER A 261 -5.01 1.99 -8.66
CA SER A 261 -4.36 2.07 -7.34
C SER A 261 -4.42 0.74 -6.59
N SER A 262 -3.33 0.39 -5.90
CA SER A 262 -3.29 -0.79 -5.02
C SER A 262 -4.26 -0.70 -3.85
N ILE A 263 -4.63 0.53 -3.45
CA ILE A 263 -5.67 0.77 -2.45
C ILE A 263 -7.02 0.19 -2.89
N GLY A 264 -7.30 0.15 -4.20
CA GLY A 264 -8.52 -0.46 -4.71
C GLY A 264 -8.57 -1.96 -4.40
N TYR A 265 -7.44 -2.68 -4.49
CA TYR A 265 -7.38 -4.08 -4.06
C TYR A 265 -7.61 -4.22 -2.56
N ASP A 266 -7.01 -3.34 -1.75
CA ASP A 266 -7.28 -3.31 -0.31
C ASP A 266 -8.77 -3.09 -0.05
N PHE A 267 -9.45 -2.17 -0.76
CA PHE A 267 -10.87 -1.85 -0.58
C PHE A 267 -11.82 -3.01 -0.90
N LEU A 268 -11.40 -4.02 -1.66
CA LEU A 268 -12.25 -5.19 -1.92
C LEU A 268 -12.68 -5.91 -0.64
N HIS A 269 -11.93 -5.79 0.47
CA HIS A 269 -12.29 -6.44 1.74
C HIS A 269 -13.61 -5.93 2.35
N VAL A 270 -13.99 -4.67 2.12
CA VAL A 270 -15.27 -4.14 2.60
C VAL A 270 -16.43 -4.47 1.68
N ASN A 271 -16.14 -4.97 0.46
CA ASN A 271 -17.12 -5.32 -0.55
C ASN A 271 -18.17 -4.20 -0.78
N ARG A 272 -17.69 -2.95 -0.93
CA ARG A 272 -18.50 -1.73 -1.16
C ARG A 272 -18.36 -1.18 -2.58
N PRO A 273 -19.32 -0.38 -3.09
CA PRO A 273 -19.31 0.08 -4.48
C PRO A 273 -18.00 0.79 -4.87
N MET A 274 -17.56 0.55 -6.09
CA MET A 274 -16.31 1.09 -6.64
C MET A 274 -16.56 1.76 -7.98
N PHE A 275 -15.93 2.90 -8.21
CA PHE A 275 -15.99 3.66 -9.45
C PHE A 275 -14.60 3.98 -9.96
N PHE A 276 -14.44 3.93 -11.28
CA PHE A 276 -13.14 4.01 -11.94
C PHE A 276 -13.12 5.10 -13.00
N LEU A 277 -12.19 6.03 -12.87
CA LEU A 277 -12.16 7.25 -13.69
C LEU A 277 -11.19 7.17 -14.88
N ASN A 278 -10.27 6.19 -14.90
CA ASN A 278 -9.32 6.04 -16.00
C ASN A 278 -9.27 4.59 -16.52
N GLN A 279 -10.23 4.24 -17.38
CA GLN A 279 -10.26 2.96 -18.10
C GLN A 279 -9.77 3.07 -19.55
N ASN A 280 -9.27 4.23 -19.97
CA ASN A 280 -8.83 4.39 -21.35
C ASN A 280 -7.60 3.49 -21.61
N ASP A 281 -7.64 2.74 -22.71
CA ASP A 281 -6.62 1.82 -23.21
C ASP A 281 -6.37 0.57 -22.33
N LEU A 282 -7.39 -0.26 -22.20
CA LEU A 282 -7.30 -1.59 -21.61
C LEU A 282 -7.62 -2.67 -22.65
N GLU A 283 -6.77 -2.78 -23.69
CA GLU A 283 -6.86 -3.88 -24.65
C GLU A 283 -6.45 -5.24 -24.02
N GLU A 284 -5.74 -5.22 -22.89
CA GLU A 284 -5.29 -6.44 -22.21
C GLU A 284 -6.19 -6.88 -21.05
N PRO A 285 -6.80 -8.08 -21.09
CA PRO A 285 -7.67 -8.57 -20.03
C PRO A 285 -7.02 -8.65 -18.63
N LEU A 286 -5.69 -8.79 -18.56
CA LEU A 286 -4.96 -9.02 -17.29
C LEU A 286 -4.58 -7.72 -16.56
N SER A 287 -4.65 -6.55 -17.21
CA SER A 287 -4.46 -5.24 -16.58
C SER A 287 -5.77 -4.64 -16.04
N THR A 288 -6.83 -5.46 -15.95
CA THR A 288 -8.20 -5.00 -15.69
C THR A 288 -8.91 -5.68 -14.51
N TYR A 289 -8.27 -6.56 -13.76
CA TYR A 289 -8.95 -7.34 -12.71
C TYR A 289 -9.65 -6.44 -11.70
N LEU A 290 -8.98 -5.38 -11.26
CA LEU A 290 -9.58 -4.42 -10.35
C LEU A 290 -10.74 -3.66 -11.00
N PHE A 291 -10.62 -3.28 -12.27
CA PHE A 291 -11.68 -2.55 -12.99
C PHE A 291 -12.98 -3.34 -13.15
N ARG A 292 -12.92 -4.67 -13.14
CA ARG A 292 -14.11 -5.54 -13.14
C ARG A 292 -14.93 -5.45 -11.86
N CYS A 293 -14.36 -4.89 -10.79
CA CYS A 293 -14.97 -4.80 -9.46
C CYS A 293 -15.85 -3.56 -9.28
N GLY A 294 -15.97 -2.71 -10.29
CA GLY A 294 -16.65 -1.42 -10.21
C GLY A 294 -17.04 -0.90 -11.58
N LEU A 295 -17.51 0.34 -11.59
CA LEU A 295 -18.12 0.96 -12.77
C LEU A 295 -17.26 2.10 -13.30
N ALA A 296 -17.09 2.10 -14.62
CA ALA A 296 -16.30 3.12 -15.30
C ALA A 296 -17.10 4.41 -15.45
N ILE A 297 -16.47 5.55 -15.18
CA ILE A 297 -17.01 6.86 -15.53
C ILE A 297 -15.98 7.52 -16.44
N SER A 298 -16.35 7.76 -17.69
CA SER A 298 -15.45 8.40 -18.65
C SER A 298 -15.36 9.92 -18.40
N PRO A 299 -14.28 10.58 -18.85
CA PRO A 299 -14.08 12.02 -18.63
C PRO A 299 -15.23 12.91 -19.12
N GLN A 300 -15.94 12.50 -20.19
CA GLN A 300 -17.09 13.24 -20.72
C GLN A 300 -18.28 13.30 -19.76
N HIS A 301 -18.27 12.46 -18.72
CA HIS A 301 -19.34 12.31 -17.75
C HIS A 301 -18.98 12.82 -16.35
N TYR A 302 -17.77 13.35 -16.14
CA TYR A 302 -17.36 13.86 -14.82
C TYR A 302 -18.25 15.00 -14.31
N SER A 303 -18.82 15.81 -15.21
CA SER A 303 -19.76 16.87 -14.85
C SER A 303 -21.07 16.37 -14.24
N ASN A 304 -21.35 15.06 -14.30
CA ASN A 304 -22.51 14.41 -13.72
C ASN A 304 -22.13 13.24 -12.78
N ILE A 305 -20.88 13.23 -12.28
CA ILE A 305 -20.28 12.08 -11.59
C ILE A 305 -21.13 11.59 -10.40
N TYR A 306 -21.66 12.49 -9.59
CA TYR A 306 -22.46 12.15 -8.42
C TYR A 306 -23.84 11.58 -8.78
N SER A 307 -24.45 12.07 -9.86
CA SER A 307 -25.72 11.50 -10.36
C SER A 307 -25.51 10.07 -10.84
N LEU A 308 -24.40 9.81 -11.55
CA LEU A 308 -24.04 8.47 -12.00
C LEU A 308 -23.76 7.55 -10.82
N ILE A 309 -23.00 8.02 -9.83
CA ILE A 309 -22.75 7.26 -8.59
C ILE A 309 -24.07 6.86 -7.92
N ASP A 310 -25.01 7.78 -7.75
CA ASP A 310 -26.28 7.50 -7.10
C ASP A 310 -27.14 6.49 -7.90
N GLN A 311 -27.12 6.56 -9.23
CA GLN A 311 -27.88 5.65 -10.11
C GLN A 311 -27.27 4.24 -10.15
N MET A 312 -25.94 4.18 -10.21
CA MET A 312 -25.19 2.95 -10.50
C MET A 312 -24.82 2.15 -9.25
N GLN A 313 -24.97 2.73 -8.05
CA GLN A 313 -24.77 2.04 -6.76
C GLN A 313 -25.64 0.77 -6.60
N GLN A 314 -26.73 0.63 -7.36
CA GLN A 314 -27.64 -0.51 -7.29
C GLN A 314 -27.15 -1.76 -8.05
N GLN A 315 -26.06 -1.65 -8.82
CA GLN A 315 -25.54 -2.78 -9.58
C GLN A 315 -24.80 -3.78 -8.67
N GLU A 316 -25.24 -5.03 -8.70
CA GLU A 316 -24.70 -6.07 -7.83
C GLU A 316 -23.37 -6.64 -8.38
N LEU A 317 -22.24 -6.08 -7.92
CA LEU A 317 -20.88 -6.54 -8.25
C LEU A 317 -20.20 -7.27 -7.09
N SER A 318 -20.94 -7.61 -6.03
CA SER A 318 -20.42 -8.28 -4.83
C SER A 318 -19.67 -9.59 -5.15
N PRO A 319 -20.24 -10.52 -5.95
CA PRO A 319 -19.56 -11.79 -6.24
C PRO A 319 -18.24 -11.61 -7.01
N ILE A 320 -18.14 -10.56 -7.84
CA ILE A 320 -16.91 -10.27 -8.59
C ILE A 320 -15.83 -9.74 -7.64
N ARG A 321 -16.20 -8.81 -6.76
CA ARG A 321 -15.30 -8.24 -5.75
C ARG A 321 -14.72 -9.31 -4.83
N GLU A 322 -15.57 -10.22 -4.35
CA GLU A 322 -15.14 -11.35 -3.51
C GLU A 322 -14.17 -12.27 -4.24
N LYS A 323 -14.48 -12.64 -5.50
CA LYS A 323 -13.61 -13.49 -6.32
C LYS A 323 -12.25 -12.84 -6.58
N VAL A 324 -12.22 -11.54 -6.90
CA VAL A 324 -10.98 -10.81 -7.14
C VAL A 324 -10.18 -10.65 -5.84
N TYR A 325 -10.83 -10.41 -4.69
CA TYR A 325 -10.16 -10.38 -3.39
C TYR A 325 -9.47 -11.71 -3.06
N GLN A 326 -10.16 -12.83 -3.25
CA GLN A 326 -9.60 -14.18 -3.01
C GLN A 326 -8.44 -14.52 -3.95
N TYR A 327 -8.46 -13.98 -5.17
CA TYR A 327 -7.36 -14.14 -6.12
C TYR A 327 -6.14 -13.27 -5.76
N ALA A 328 -6.39 -12.04 -5.30
CA ALA A 328 -5.37 -11.09 -4.88
C ALA A 328 -4.69 -11.47 -3.56
N PHE A 329 -5.48 -11.94 -2.59
CA PHE A 329 -5.04 -12.22 -1.22
C PHE A 329 -5.35 -13.66 -0.82
N ALA A 330 -4.30 -14.43 -0.57
CA ALA A 330 -4.44 -15.76 0.01
C ALA A 330 -5.08 -15.69 1.42
N PRO A 331 -5.74 -16.76 1.88
CA PRO A 331 -6.15 -16.88 3.27
C PRO A 331 -4.95 -16.69 4.21
N CYS A 332 -5.11 -15.86 5.25
CA CYS A 332 -4.03 -15.51 6.18
C CYS A 332 -4.46 -15.72 7.63
N SER A 333 -3.57 -16.32 8.40
CA SER A 333 -3.58 -16.30 9.87
C SER A 333 -2.22 -15.79 10.34
N LEU A 334 -2.20 -14.74 11.17
CA LEU A 334 -0.95 -14.08 11.57
C LEU A 334 0.04 -15.04 12.26
N LYS A 335 -0.48 -15.97 13.06
CA LYS A 335 0.33 -17.00 13.73
C LYS A 335 0.91 -18.01 12.74
N VAL A 336 0.15 -18.40 11.72
CA VAL A 336 0.63 -19.29 10.65
C VAL A 336 1.67 -18.56 9.81
N LEU A 337 1.39 -17.31 9.41
CA LEU A 337 2.28 -16.46 8.64
C LEU A 337 3.65 -16.33 9.28
N LYS A 338 3.72 -15.98 10.57
CA LYS A 338 4.98 -15.89 11.33
C LYS A 338 5.77 -17.19 11.24
N LYS A 339 5.12 -18.33 11.48
CA LYS A 339 5.77 -19.65 11.43
C LYS A 339 6.28 -19.98 10.03
N THR A 340 5.47 -19.71 9.00
CA THR A 340 5.84 -19.98 7.60
C THR A 340 7.03 -19.14 7.17
N ILE A 341 7.07 -17.86 7.52
CA ILE A 341 8.21 -16.99 7.23
C ILE A 341 9.46 -17.51 7.94
N PHE A 342 9.40 -17.80 9.24
CA PHE A 342 10.57 -18.29 9.98
C PHE A 342 11.08 -19.64 9.47
N TYR A 343 10.17 -20.56 9.14
CA TYR A 343 10.54 -21.82 8.51
C TYR A 343 11.28 -21.60 7.18
N ALA A 344 10.77 -20.70 6.33
CA ALA A 344 11.43 -20.36 5.07
C ALA A 344 12.81 -19.71 5.28
N LEU A 345 12.98 -18.87 6.31
CA LEU A 345 14.28 -18.27 6.64
C LEU A 345 15.29 -19.29 7.18
N ASP A 346 14.83 -20.30 7.90
CA ASP A 346 15.70 -21.36 8.44
C ASP A 346 16.37 -22.19 7.33
N GLU A 347 15.73 -22.34 6.16
CA GLU A 347 16.34 -22.98 4.98
C GLU A 347 17.54 -22.19 4.43
N TYR A 348 17.67 -20.91 4.80
CA TYR A 348 18.81 -20.06 4.46
C TYR A 348 19.75 -19.85 5.65
N ASN A 349 19.68 -20.66 6.71
CA ASN A 349 20.63 -20.62 7.85
C ASN A 349 21.83 -21.56 7.69
N GLU A 350 21.81 -22.46 6.71
CA GLU A 350 22.97 -23.22 6.22
C GLU A 350 23.91 -22.33 5.38
#